data_AF-X1S648-F1
#
_entry.id   AF-X1S648-F1
#
_cell.length_a   1.000
_cell.length_b   1.000
_cell.length_c   1.000
_cell.angle_alpha   90.00
_cell.angle_beta   90.00
_cell.angle_gamma   90.00
#
_symmetry.space_group_name_H-M   'P 1'
#
loop_
_entity.id
_entity.type
_entity.pdbx_description
1 polymer ?
#
loop_
_entity_poly.entity_id
_entity_poly.type
_entity_poly.pdbx_seq_one_letter_code
_entity_poly.pdbx_strand_id
1 'polypeptide(L)' 'LEKGIKTVVFDRGGYLYHGVVAAVADGCRKGGLRL' A
#
# COMPACT_ATOMS: atom_id res chain seq x y z
N LEU A 1 3.49 -2.79 11.69
CA LEU A 1 4.25 -4.06 11.55
C LEU A 1 4.12 -5.00 12.76
N GLU A 2 3.53 -4.54 13.87
CA GLU A 2 3.42 -5.31 15.13
C GLU A 2 2.63 -6.61 15.00
N LYS A 3 1.71 -6.70 14.03
CA LYS A 3 0.97 -7.93 13.72
C LYS A 3 1.79 -8.98 12.93
N GLY A 4 3.08 -8.74 12.66
CA GLY A 4 3.95 -9.65 11.92
C GLY A 4 3.66 -9.78 10.42
N ILE A 5 2.67 -9.05 9.90
CA ILE A 5 2.28 -9.07 8.48
C ILE A 5 3.24 -8.17 7.70
N LYS A 6 3.99 -8.76 6.77
CA LYS A 6 4.99 -8.07 5.95
C LYS A 6 4.60 -7.93 4.49
N THR A 7 3.80 -8.86 3.98
CA THR A 7 3.40 -8.92 2.56
C THR A 7 1.88 -8.85 2.49
N VAL A 8 1.38 -7.91 1.71
CA VAL A 8 -0.05 -7.69 1.49
C VAL A 8 -0.27 -7.30 0.04
N VAL A 9 -1.51 -7.43 -0.46
CA VAL A 9 -1.88 -6.93 -1.78
C VAL A 9 -2.55 -5.57 -1.62
N PHE A 10 -2.14 -4.60 -2.43
CA PHE A 10 -2.80 -3.29 -2.46
C PHE A 10 -3.99 -3.31 -3.41
N ASP A 11 -5.19 -3.49 -2.87
CA ASP A 11 -6.43 -3.39 -3.63
C ASP A 11 -6.76 -1.92 -3.93
N ARG A 12 -6.90 -1.61 -5.23
CA ARG A 12 -7.14 -0.24 -5.71
C ARG A 12 -8.61 0.11 -5.81
N GLY A 13 -9.52 -0.81 -5.46
CA GLY A 13 -10.97 -0.63 -5.53
C GLY A 13 -11.51 -0.25 -6.92
N GLY A 14 -10.77 -0.57 -8.00
CA GLY A 14 -11.11 -0.13 -9.36
C GLY A 14 -10.67 1.28 -9.74
N TYR A 15 -10.03 2.04 -8.84
CA TYR A 15 -9.49 3.36 -9.13
C TYR A 15 -8.19 3.28 -9.95
N LEU A 16 -7.97 4.30 -10.79
CA LEU A 16 -6.70 4.50 -11.48
C LEU A 16 -5.57 4.64 -10.45
N TYR A 17 -4.44 3.98 -10.70
CA TYR A 17 -3.27 4.11 -9.85
C TYR A 17 -2.59 5.46 -10.14
N HIS A 18 -3.11 6.50 -9.52
CA HIS A 18 -2.63 7.87 -9.69
C HIS A 18 -2.98 8.71 -8.45
N GLY A 19 -2.38 9.90 -8.34
CA GLY A 19 -2.68 10.88 -7.28
C GLY A 19 -2.69 10.25 -5.88
N VAL A 20 -3.82 10.38 -5.19
CA VAL A 20 -4.01 9.90 -3.81
C VAL A 20 -3.78 8.39 -3.69
N VAL A 21 -4.25 7.59 -4.65
CA VAL A 21 -4.09 6.12 -4.61
C VAL A 21 -2.61 5.72 -4.66
N ALA A 22 -1.83 6.40 -5.50
CA ALA A 22 -0.38 6.17 -5.58
C ALA A 22 0.33 6.65 -4.30
N ALA A 23 -0.06 7.82 -3.77
CA ALA A 23 0.51 8.36 -2.53
C ALA A 23 0.27 7.44 -1.32
N VAL A 24 -0.90 6.81 -1.23
CA VAL A 24 -1.22 5.83 -0.18
C VAL A 24 -0.32 4.59 -0.31
N ALA A 25 -0.18 4.03 -1.51
CA ALA A 25 0.69 2.88 -1.74
C ALA A 25 2.15 3.18 -1.38
N ASP A 26 2.64 4.37 -1.73
CA ASP A 26 4.00 4.79 -1.39
C ASP A 26 4.18 5.02 0.12
N GLY A 27 3.17 5.54 0.81
CA GLY A 27 3.15 5.64 2.28
C GLY A 27 3.25 4.26 2.93
N CYS A 28 2.48 3.28 2.45
CA CYS A 28 2.54 1.90 2.93
C CYS A 28 3.92 1.26 2.69
N ARG A 29 4.52 1.48 1.51
CA ARG A 29 5.88 0.99 1.19
C ARG A 29 6.94 1.59 2.12
N LYS A 30 6.88 2.91 2.34
CA LYS A 30 7.77 3.61 3.29
C LYS A 30 7.58 3.13 4.72
N GLY A 31 6.35 2.77 5.08
CA GLY A 31 6.00 2.13 6.35
C GLY A 31 6.49 0.69 6.51
N GLY A 32 7.20 0.15 5.52
CA GLY A 32 7.82 -1.18 5.57
C GLY A 32 6.90 -2.33 5.17
N LEU A 33 5.72 -2.05 4.61
CA LEU A 33 4.88 -3.07 4.00
C LEU A 33 5.35 -3.36 2.57
N ARG A 34 5.40 -4.65 2.23
CA ARG A 34 5.62 -5.12 0.86
C ARG A 34 4.26 -5.30 0.19
N LEU A 35 3.91 -4.35 -0.67
CA LEU A 35 2.71 -4.35 -1.52
C LEU A 35 2.96 -5.06 -2.85
#